data_AF-A0A1V4XTW6-F1
#
_entry.id   AF-A0A1V4XTW6-F1
#
_cell.length_a   1.000
_cell.length_b   1.000
_cell.length_c   1.000
_cell.angle_alpha   90.00
_cell.angle_beta   90.00
_cell.angle_gamma   90.00
#
_symmetry.space_group_name_H-M   'P 1'
#
loop_
_entity.id
_entity.type
_entity.pdbx_description
1 polymer ?
#
loop_
_entity_poly.entity_id
_entity_poly.type
_entity_poly.pdbx_seq_one_letter_code
_entity_poly.pdbx_strand_id
1 'polypeptide(L)' 'MFGIGMPELLVVLVIILIIFGAGKLPEIGGAIGKGIKNFKKATNESDEIDVTNNTKKIEPK' A
#
# COMPACT_ATOMS: atom_id res chain seq x y z
N MET A 1 -18.26 29.07 1.74
CA MET A 1 -17.28 28.71 0.70
C MET A 1 -17.20 27.20 0.66
N PHE A 2 -17.97 26.57 -0.23
CA PHE A 2 -18.02 25.12 -0.37
C PHE A 2 -16.69 24.70 -1.01
N GLY A 3 -15.80 24.09 -0.22
CA GLY A 3 -14.53 23.56 -0.73
C GLY A 3 -14.77 22.49 -1.80
N ILE A 4 -13.71 22.10 -2.50
CA ILE A 4 -13.75 21.02 -3.51
C ILE A 4 -14.54 19.84 -2.93
N GLY A 5 -15.73 19.64 -3.46
CA GLY A 5 -16.62 18.59 -3.03
C GLY A 5 -16.18 17.24 -3.58
N MET A 6 -16.82 16.19 -3.08
CA MET A 6 -16.64 14.86 -3.62
C MET A 6 -16.92 14.75 -5.13
N PRO A 7 -17.91 15.48 -5.70
CA PRO A 7 -18.14 15.51 -7.15
C PRO A 7 -16.95 16.07 -7.94
N GLU A 8 -16.37 17.19 -7.51
CA GLU A 8 -15.24 17.83 -8.19
C GLU A 8 -14.00 16.94 -8.18
N LEU A 9 -13.71 16.26 -7.06
CA LEU A 9 -12.64 15.26 -6.99
C LEU A 9 -12.85 14.11 -7.98
N LEU A 10 -14.09 13.65 -8.15
CA LEU A 10 -14.42 12.57 -9.07
C LEU A 10 -14.20 13.00 -10.53
N VAL A 11 -14.59 14.22 -10.90
CA VAL A 11 -14.32 14.77 -12.24
C VAL A 11 -12.83 14.85 -12.53
N VAL A 12 -12.03 15.35 -11.58
CA VAL A 12 -10.57 15.41 -11.71
C VAL A 12 -9.98 14.00 -11.84
N LEU A 13 -10.45 13.04 -11.04
CA LEU A 13 -10.02 11.65 -11.11
C LEU A 13 -10.29 11.06 -12.51
N VAL A 14 -11.46 11.31 -13.10
CA VAL A 14 -11.80 10.83 -14.44
C VAL A 14 -10.85 11.41 -15.50
N ILE A 15 -10.51 12.70 -15.42
CA ILE A 15 -9.56 13.34 -16.35
C ILE A 15 -8.18 12.68 -16.23
N ILE A 16 -7.70 12.45 -15.01
CA ILE A 16 -6.44 11.75 -14.75
C ILE A 16 -6.48 10.33 -15.34
N LEU A 17 -7.59 9.62 -15.16
CA LEU A 17 -7.79 8.28 -15.72
C LEU A 17 -7.79 8.27 -17.25
N ILE A 18 -8.26 9.32 -17.91
CA ILE A 18 -8.20 9.42 -19.38
C ILE A 18 -6.76 9.62 -19.85
N ILE A 19 -5.98 10.46 -19.17
CA ILE A 19 -4.59 10.75 -19.53
C ILE A 19 -3.67 9.55 -19.28
N PHE A 20 -3.78 8.95 -18.09
CA PHE A 20 -2.89 7.87 -17.67
C PHE A 20 -3.44 6.47 -18.00
N GLY A 21 -4.75 6.33 -18.19
CA GLY A 21 -5.44 5.05 -18.34
C GLY A 21 -5.81 4.42 -16.99
N ALA A 22 -6.95 3.71 -16.94
CA ALA A 22 -7.45 3.03 -15.74
C ALA A 22 -6.50 1.94 -15.20
N GLY A 23 -5.63 1.37 -16.04
CA GLY A 23 -4.67 0.34 -15.64
C GLY A 23 -3.45 0.86 -14.86
N LYS A 24 -3.06 2.13 -15.06
CA LYS A 24 -1.84 2.67 -14.41
C LYS A 24 -2.02 2.96 -12.93
N LEU A 25 -3.23 3.33 -12.50
CA LEU A 25 -3.50 3.61 -11.07
C LEU A 25 -3.30 2.38 -10.18
N PRO A 26 -3.87 1.18 -10.49
CA PRO A 26 -3.61 -0.04 -9.73
C PRO A 26 -2.15 -0.46 -9.73
N GLU A 27 -1.43 -0.27 -10.84
CA GLU A 27 0.00 -0.60 -10.96
C GLU A 27 0.85 0.25 -10.02
N ILE A 28 0.65 1.58 -10.05
CA ILE A 28 1.34 2.53 -9.17
C ILE A 28 0.93 2.31 -7.71
N GLY A 29 -0.36 2.12 -7.45
CA GLY A 29 -0.88 1.84 -6.11
C GLY A 29 -0.33 0.54 -5.52
N GLY A 30 -0.15 -0.50 -6.35
CA GLY A 30 0.47 -1.76 -5.95
C GLY A 30 1.96 -1.60 -5.61
N ALA A 31 2.71 -0.83 -6.38
CA ALA A 31 4.11 -0.53 -6.11
C ALA A 31 4.28 0.30 -4.83
N ILE A 32 3.51 1.38 -4.68
CA ILE A 32 3.52 2.23 -3.49
C ILE A 32 3.04 1.44 -2.26
N GLY A 33 1.98 0.64 -2.39
CA GLY A 33 1.44 -0.17 -1.30
C GLY A 33 2.46 -1.20 -0.77
N LYS A 34 3.22 -1.85 -1.66
CA LYS A 34 4.35 -2.72 -1.25
C LYS A 34 5.45 -1.92 -0.55
N GLY A 35 5.79 -0.74 -1.06
CA GLY A 35 6.76 0.17 -0.44
C GLY A 35 6.35 0.58 0.98
N ILE A 36 5.12 1.05 1.15
CA ILE A 36 4.55 1.44 2.46
C ILE A 36 4.48 0.23 3.40
N LYS A 37 4.08 -0.95 2.91
CA LYS A 37 4.04 -2.18 3.72
C LYS A 37 5.43 -2.55 4.24
N ASN A 38 6.44 -2.52 3.37
CA ASN A 38 7.81 -2.86 3.74
C ASN A 38 8.42 -1.79 4.65
N PHE A 39 8.13 -0.51 4.40
CA PHE A 39 8.54 0.59 5.28
C PHE A 39 7.93 0.43 6.68
N LYS A 40 6.62 0.20 6.76
CA LYS A 40 5.93 -0.08 8.03
C LYS A 40 6.51 -1.29 8.74
N LYS A 41 6.84 -2.37 8.01
CA LYS A 41 7.46 -3.57 8.59
C LYS A 41 8.84 -3.27 9.18
N ALA A 42 9.71 -2.58 8.43
CA ALA A 42 11.05 -2.20 8.89
C ALA A 42 11.01 -1.23 10.10
N THR A 43 10.05 -0.30 10.11
CA THR A 43 9.87 0.62 11.24
C THR A 43 9.34 -0.09 12.49
N ASN A 44 8.41 -1.06 12.35
CA ASN A 44 7.92 -1.83 13.50
C ASN A 44 8.93 -2.90 13.98
N GLU A 45 9.69 -3.54 13.08
CA GLU A 45 10.77 -4.48 13.47
C GLU A 45 11.97 -3.78 14.15
N SER A 46 12.06 -2.45 14.08
CA SER A 46 13.07 -1.70 14.86
C SER A 46 12.67 -1.54 16.34
N ASP A 47 11.37 -1.62 16.65
CA ASP A 47 10.83 -1.56 18.02
C ASP A 47 10.57 -2.97 18.61
N GLU A 48 10.43 -3.99 17.77
CA GLU A 48 10.24 -5.39 18.18
C GLU A 48 11.41 -6.26 17.70
N ILE A 49 12.31 -6.62 18.62
CA ILE A 49 13.18 -7.80 18.43
C ILE A 49 12.26 -9.03 18.44
N ASP A 50 11.70 -9.38 17.29
CA ASP A 50 10.83 -10.57 17.17
C ASP A 50 11.69 -11.85 17.19
N VAL A 51 11.81 -12.44 18.37
CA VAL A 51 12.28 -13.83 18.56
C VAL A 51 11.13 -14.81 18.24
N THR A 52 10.51 -14.72 17.07
CA THR A 52 9.43 -15.66 16.68
C THR A 52 9.41 -16.00 15.20
N ASN A 53 10.54 -16.46 14.65
CA ASN A 53 10.48 -17.26 13.43
C ASN A 53 11.57 -18.33 13.35
N ASN A 54 11.47 -19.39 14.16
CA ASN A 54 12.09 -20.67 13.81
C ASN A 54 11.48 -21.95 14.44
N THR A 55 10.22 -21.94 14.90
CA THR A 55 9.61 -23.12 15.57
C THR A 55 8.53 -23.78 14.73
N LYS A 56 8.79 -24.06 13.44
CA LYS A 56 7.93 -24.96 12.63
C LYS A 56 8.71 -25.72 11.55
N LYS A 57 9.82 -26.38 11.89
CA LYS A 57 10.35 -27.46 11.02
C LYS A 57 11.30 -28.48 11.68
N ILE A 58 10.93 -29.03 12.83
CA ILE A 58 11.51 -30.30 13.29
C ILE A 58 10.43 -31.05 14.08
N GLU A 59 9.60 -31.78 13.34
CA GLU A 59 8.87 -32.93 13.88
C GLU A 59 9.90 -34.03 14.19
N PRO A 60 9.96 -34.56 15.42
CA PRO A 60 10.66 -35.79 15.71
C PRO A 60 9.70 -36.96 15.40
N LYS A 61 10.15 -37.88 14.56
CA LYS A 61 9.55 -39.21 14.42
C LYS A 61 10.66 -40.24 14.40
#